data_AF-A0A7X6XWY4-F1
#
_entry.id   AF-A0A7X6XWY4-F1
#
_cell.length_a   1.000
_cell.length_b   1.000
_cell.length_c   1.000
_cell.angle_alpha   90.00
_cell.angle_beta   90.00
_cell.angle_gamma   90.00
#
_symmetry.space_group_name_H-M   'P 1'
#
loop_
_entity.id
_entity.type
_entity.pdbx_description
1 polymer ?
#
loop_
_entity_poly.entity_id
_entity_poly.type
_entity_poly.pdbx_seq_one_letter_code
_entity_poly.pdbx_strand_id
1 'polypeptide(L)'
;MRIGKELGLSAEKAADIVINKMCELIKCSVEQLLEEINNHPVYTVKELLYGKKIRPNSVCIAGGPAKSISKALENKFNIRCNFPNNYEIANAVGAALAKTTTEITLNADTEKGVISVPELGIYDQLPSNYNLDKARIQATELVKQKARELGALNEEIEAEITEESCFSMVRGFYTRGKNIRIKAQVKPGLIYRL
;
A
#
# COMPACT_ATOMS: atom_id res chain seq x y z
N MET A 1 -18.93 35.67 -9.82
CA MET A 1 -17.79 36.00 -10.71
C MET A 1 -16.94 37.14 -10.11
N ARG A 2 -16.26 36.91 -8.98
CA ARG A 2 -15.46 37.96 -8.31
C ARG A 2 -14.03 38.04 -8.87
N ILE A 3 -13.41 36.89 -9.08
CA ILE A 3 -12.02 36.73 -9.57
C ILE A 3 -11.81 37.38 -10.95
N GLY A 4 -12.69 37.15 -11.93
CA GLY A 4 -12.55 37.75 -13.26
C GLY A 4 -12.60 39.28 -13.24
N LYS A 5 -13.51 39.87 -12.45
CA LYS A 5 -13.59 41.33 -12.29
C LYS A 5 -12.35 41.93 -11.64
N GLU A 6 -11.83 41.29 -10.59
CA GLU A 6 -10.60 41.72 -9.91
C GLU A 6 -9.36 41.65 -10.82
N LEU A 7 -9.34 40.72 -11.79
CA LEU A 7 -8.25 40.52 -12.74
C LEU A 7 -8.43 41.23 -14.09
N GLY A 8 -9.55 41.95 -14.31
CA GLY A 8 -9.86 42.55 -15.61
C GLY A 8 -10.09 41.53 -16.74
N LEU A 9 -10.53 40.32 -16.39
CA LEU A 9 -10.74 39.20 -17.30
C LEU A 9 -12.23 38.87 -17.44
N SER A 10 -12.58 38.28 -18.59
CA SER A 10 -13.89 37.62 -18.73
C SER A 10 -13.99 36.44 -17.76
N ALA A 11 -15.22 36.02 -17.44
CA ALA A 11 -15.44 34.91 -16.53
C ALA A 11 -14.84 33.60 -17.06
N GLU A 12 -14.90 33.40 -18.37
CA GLU A 12 -14.34 32.25 -19.09
C GLU A 12 -12.82 32.24 -18.97
N LYS A 13 -12.14 33.36 -19.28
CA LYS A 13 -10.68 33.46 -19.15
C LYS A 13 -10.22 33.23 -17.72
N ALA A 14 -10.95 33.75 -16.73
CA ALA A 14 -10.64 33.51 -15.33
C ALA A 14 -10.80 32.03 -14.95
N ALA A 15 -11.85 31.36 -15.44
CA ALA A 15 -12.05 29.93 -15.21
C ALA A 15 -10.94 29.09 -15.85
N ASP A 16 -10.53 29.41 -17.09
CA ASP A 16 -9.43 28.73 -17.76
C ASP A 16 -8.11 28.84 -16.99
N ILE A 17 -7.80 30.02 -16.44
CA ILE A 17 -6.61 30.22 -15.60
C ILE A 17 -6.69 29.34 -14.35
N VAL A 18 -7.84 29.29 -13.67
CA VAL A 18 -8.02 28.46 -12.47
C VAL A 18 -7.85 26.98 -12.78
N ILE A 19 -8.47 26.47 -13.85
CA ILE A 19 -8.36 25.06 -14.26
C ILE A 19 -6.92 24.73 -14.65
N ASN A 20 -6.26 25.60 -15.41
CA ASN A 20 -4.86 25.42 -15.79
C ASN A 20 -3.93 25.40 -14.57
N LYS A 21 -4.17 26.28 -13.59
CA LYS A 21 -3.38 26.33 -12.36
C LYS A 21 -3.61 25.09 -11.50
N MET A 22 -4.85 24.63 -11.38
CA MET A 22 -5.18 23.38 -10.69
C MET A 22 -4.45 22.19 -11.32
N CYS A 23 -4.48 22.05 -12.65
CA CYS A 23 -3.81 20.95 -13.34
C CYS A 23 -2.29 21.00 -13.22
N GLU A 24 -1.70 22.21 -13.18
CA GLU A 24 -0.28 22.40 -12.88
C GLU A 24 0.08 21.93 -11.48
N LEU A 25 -0.71 22.32 -10.46
CA LEU A 25 -0.48 21.89 -9.07
C LEU A 25 -0.58 20.38 -8.90
N ILE A 26 -1.55 19.74 -9.57
CA ILE A 26 -1.69 18.29 -9.60
C ILE A 26 -0.44 17.65 -10.21
N LYS A 27 0.04 18.16 -11.35
CA LYS A 27 1.26 17.67 -12.00
C LYS A 27 2.48 17.76 -11.09
N CYS A 28 2.73 18.92 -10.49
CA CYS A 28 3.86 19.10 -9.58
C CYS A 28 3.79 18.12 -8.40
N SER A 29 2.59 17.92 -7.83
CA SER A 29 2.40 16.98 -6.71
C SER A 29 2.69 15.54 -7.11
N VAL A 30 2.25 15.13 -8.31
CA VAL A 30 2.52 13.78 -8.84
C VAL A 30 4.01 13.60 -9.15
N GLU A 31 4.67 14.61 -9.73
CA GLU A 31 6.11 14.56 -10.01
C GLU A 31 6.95 14.46 -8.74
N GLN A 32 6.59 15.19 -7.68
CA GLN A 32 7.21 15.07 -6.36
C GLN A 32 7.04 13.67 -5.77
N LEU A 33 5.82 13.13 -5.79
CA LEU A 33 5.56 11.76 -5.32
C LEU A 33 6.34 10.71 -6.13
N LEU A 34 6.45 10.88 -7.44
CA LEU A 34 7.24 9.99 -8.29
C LEU A 34 8.74 10.09 -7.97
N GLU A 35 9.24 11.26 -7.62
CA GLU A 35 10.61 11.46 -7.17
C GLU A 35 10.86 10.74 -5.84
N GLU A 36 9.96 10.90 -4.86
CA GLU A 36 10.01 10.19 -3.58
C GLU A 36 10.03 8.66 -3.75
N ILE A 37 9.10 8.14 -4.56
CA ILE A 37 9.01 6.69 -4.84
C ILE A 37 10.29 6.18 -5.51
N ASN A 38 10.84 6.93 -6.47
CA ASN A 38 12.04 6.51 -7.19
C ASN A 38 13.35 6.67 -6.39
N ASN A 39 13.34 7.52 -5.36
CA ASN A 39 14.47 7.74 -4.46
C ASN A 39 14.40 6.86 -3.20
N HIS A 40 13.39 6.00 -3.07
CA HIS A 40 13.24 5.13 -1.91
C HIS A 40 14.46 4.20 -1.78
N PRO A 41 15.05 4.06 -0.57
CA PRO A 41 16.21 3.20 -0.36
C PRO A 41 15.91 1.77 -0.77
N VAL A 42 16.88 1.17 -1.47
CA VAL A 42 16.86 -0.23 -1.90
C VAL A 42 17.42 -1.11 -0.79
N TYR A 43 16.70 -2.15 -0.41
CA TYR A 43 17.05 -3.00 0.75
C TYR A 43 17.69 -4.32 0.34
N THR A 44 17.56 -4.69 -0.94
CA THR A 44 18.14 -5.90 -1.49
C THR A 44 19.17 -5.59 -2.59
N VAL A 45 20.17 -6.46 -2.74
CA VAL A 45 21.14 -6.39 -3.85
C VAL A 45 20.42 -6.42 -5.20
N LYS A 46 19.32 -7.18 -5.30
CA LYS A 46 18.50 -7.25 -6.51
C LYS A 46 17.88 -5.89 -6.85
N GLU A 47 17.32 -5.19 -5.88
CA GLU A 47 16.75 -3.84 -6.10
C GLU A 47 17.84 -2.82 -6.43
N LEU A 48 19.03 -2.94 -5.85
CA LEU A 48 20.16 -2.07 -6.19
C LEU A 48 20.66 -2.30 -7.62
N LEU A 49 20.73 -3.57 -8.06
CA LEU A 49 21.22 -3.93 -9.40
C LEU A 49 20.18 -3.80 -10.51
N TYR A 50 18.89 -4.00 -10.19
CA TYR A 50 17.81 -4.12 -11.18
C TYR A 50 16.59 -3.24 -10.87
N GLY A 51 16.71 -2.32 -9.90
CA GLY A 51 15.66 -1.37 -9.55
C GLY A 51 15.22 -0.57 -10.76
N LYS A 52 13.90 -0.53 -11.01
CA LYS A 52 13.34 0.19 -12.15
C LYS A 52 12.89 1.58 -11.71
N LYS A 53 13.27 2.59 -12.50
CA LYS A 53 12.65 3.92 -12.40
C LYS A 53 11.19 3.83 -12.86
N ILE A 54 10.26 4.07 -11.95
CA ILE A 54 8.83 4.14 -12.22
C ILE A 54 8.56 5.39 -13.05
N ARG A 55 7.93 5.17 -14.22
CA ARG A 55 7.44 6.23 -15.11
C ARG A 55 5.99 5.93 -15.49
N PRO A 56 5.05 6.85 -15.26
CA PRO A 56 3.66 6.63 -15.62
C PRO A 56 3.49 6.57 -17.15
N ASN A 57 2.65 5.65 -17.62
CA ASN A 57 2.28 5.53 -19.03
C ASN A 57 0.88 6.10 -19.33
N SER A 58 0.10 6.38 -18.28
CA SER A 58 -1.25 6.93 -18.36
C SER A 58 -1.65 7.54 -17.02
N VAL A 59 -2.64 8.44 -17.05
CA VAL A 59 -3.32 8.98 -15.87
C VAL A 59 -4.75 8.45 -15.85
N CYS A 60 -5.19 7.93 -14.70
CA CYS A 60 -6.58 7.56 -14.48
C CYS A 60 -7.18 8.51 -13.44
N ILE A 61 -8.25 9.22 -13.79
CA ILE A 61 -8.92 10.17 -12.90
C ILE A 61 -10.23 9.57 -12.40
N ALA A 62 -10.47 9.71 -11.10
CA ALA A 62 -11.72 9.38 -10.44
C ALA A 62 -12.27 10.62 -9.70
N GLY A 63 -13.56 10.59 -9.38
CA GLY A 63 -14.29 11.67 -8.72
C GLY A 63 -15.07 12.56 -9.71
N GLY A 64 -16.01 13.35 -9.18
CA GLY A 64 -16.95 14.15 -9.97
C GLY A 64 -16.34 14.98 -11.10
N PRO A 65 -15.22 15.71 -10.88
CA PRO A 65 -14.61 16.53 -11.92
C PRO A 65 -13.89 15.77 -13.04
N ALA A 66 -13.74 14.44 -12.94
CA ALA A 66 -12.83 13.65 -13.80
C ALA A 66 -13.03 13.92 -15.29
N LYS A 67 -14.28 13.88 -15.75
CA LYS A 67 -14.63 14.15 -17.15
C LYS A 67 -14.23 15.56 -17.58
N SER A 68 -14.61 16.57 -16.79
CA SER A 68 -14.38 17.99 -17.09
C SER A 68 -12.90 18.39 -17.11
N ILE A 69 -12.04 17.73 -16.33
CA ILE A 69 -10.62 18.11 -16.19
C ILE A 69 -9.68 17.21 -17.01
N SER A 70 -10.16 16.07 -17.49
CA SER A 70 -9.37 15.05 -18.21
C SER A 70 -8.50 15.62 -19.33
N LYS A 71 -9.08 16.45 -20.21
CA LYS A 71 -8.34 17.02 -21.35
C LYS A 71 -7.26 18.01 -20.90
N ALA A 72 -7.55 18.82 -19.88
CA ALA A 72 -6.59 19.77 -19.34
C ALA A 72 -5.40 19.04 -18.68
N LEU A 73 -5.66 17.96 -17.94
CA LEU A 73 -4.63 17.11 -17.36
C LEU A 73 -3.82 16.36 -18.41
N GLU A 74 -4.46 15.77 -19.42
CA GLU A 74 -3.78 15.12 -20.55
C GLU A 74 -2.77 16.07 -21.21
N ASN A 75 -3.17 17.30 -21.49
CA ASN A 75 -2.30 18.32 -22.07
C ASN A 75 -1.15 18.71 -21.12
N LYS A 76 -1.37 18.76 -19.80
CA LYS A 76 -0.33 19.10 -18.82
C LYS A 76 0.69 18.00 -18.61
N PHE A 77 0.24 16.74 -18.53
CA PHE A 77 1.09 15.58 -18.32
C PHE A 77 1.74 15.09 -19.62
N ASN A 78 1.16 15.42 -20.78
CA ASN A 78 1.58 14.90 -22.09
C ASN A 78 1.58 13.36 -22.15
N ILE A 79 0.66 12.72 -21.42
CA ILE A 79 0.40 11.28 -21.44
C ILE A 79 -1.11 11.06 -21.42
N ARG A 80 -1.54 9.91 -21.96
CA ARG A 80 -2.95 9.57 -22.09
C ARG A 80 -3.68 9.65 -20.75
N CYS A 81 -4.78 10.39 -20.72
CA CYS A 81 -5.62 10.53 -19.53
C CYS A 81 -6.99 9.87 -19.75
N ASN A 82 -7.38 8.97 -18.84
CA ASN A 82 -8.65 8.24 -18.91
C ASN A 82 -9.41 8.38 -17.58
N PHE A 83 -10.67 7.97 -17.59
CA PHE A 83 -11.51 7.82 -16.40
C PHE A 83 -12.47 6.65 -16.61
N PRO A 84 -12.84 5.89 -15.56
CA PRO A 84 -13.77 4.76 -15.70
C PRO A 84 -15.22 5.25 -15.92
N ASN A 85 -16.11 4.39 -16.41
CA ASN A 85 -17.53 4.75 -16.63
C ASN A 85 -18.20 5.32 -15.37
N ASN A 86 -17.93 4.69 -14.22
CA ASN A 86 -18.49 5.09 -12.92
C ASN A 86 -17.53 6.02 -12.15
N TYR A 87 -16.85 6.94 -12.84
CA TYR A 87 -15.81 7.81 -12.26
C TYR A 87 -16.27 8.56 -11.00
N GLU A 88 -17.55 8.95 -10.92
CA GLU A 88 -18.11 9.69 -9.79
C GLU A 88 -18.11 8.89 -8.48
N ILE A 89 -18.26 7.57 -8.58
CA ILE A 89 -18.36 6.64 -7.45
C ILE A 89 -17.24 5.60 -7.43
N ALA A 90 -16.18 5.78 -8.22
CA ALA A 90 -15.13 4.77 -8.40
C ALA A 90 -14.50 4.33 -7.06
N ASN A 91 -14.37 5.24 -6.08
CA ASN A 91 -13.90 4.89 -4.75
C ASN A 91 -14.85 3.95 -3.99
N ALA A 92 -16.17 4.20 -4.08
CA ALA A 92 -17.18 3.34 -3.47
C ALA A 92 -17.23 1.95 -4.13
N VAL A 93 -17.09 1.91 -5.46
CA VAL A 93 -16.96 0.65 -6.21
C VAL A 93 -15.71 -0.11 -5.78
N GLY A 94 -14.57 0.56 -5.65
CA GLY A 94 -13.32 -0.05 -5.17
C GLY A 94 -13.45 -0.61 -3.76
N ALA A 95 -14.08 0.13 -2.84
CA ALA A 95 -14.34 -0.32 -1.48
C ALA A 95 -15.27 -1.55 -1.43
N ALA A 96 -16.33 -1.56 -2.25
CA ALA A 96 -17.27 -2.69 -2.32
C ALA A 96 -16.66 -3.96 -2.93
N LEU A 97 -15.66 -3.80 -3.81
CA LEU A 97 -15.00 -4.92 -4.48
C LEU A 97 -13.72 -5.39 -3.79
N ALA A 98 -13.21 -4.66 -2.80
CA ALA A 98 -11.97 -5.03 -2.11
C ALA A 98 -12.16 -6.31 -1.29
N LYS A 99 -11.21 -7.23 -1.39
CA LYS A 99 -11.12 -8.38 -0.48
C LYS A 99 -10.93 -7.88 0.95
N THR A 100 -11.48 -8.62 1.92
CA THR A 100 -11.14 -8.44 3.33
C THR A 100 -9.64 -8.69 3.53
N THR A 101 -8.91 -7.65 3.90
CA THR A 101 -7.47 -7.73 4.19
C THR A 101 -7.21 -7.58 5.67
N THR A 102 -6.16 -8.24 6.15
CA THR A 102 -5.65 -8.05 7.50
C THR A 102 -4.18 -8.45 7.56
N GLU A 103 -3.45 -7.88 8.50
CA GLU A 103 -2.05 -8.21 8.77
C GLU A 103 -1.83 -8.51 10.25
N ILE A 104 -0.78 -9.29 10.53
CA ILE A 104 -0.29 -9.59 11.87
C ILE A 104 1.24 -9.60 11.89
N THR A 105 1.82 -9.24 13.04
CA THR A 105 3.25 -9.28 13.28
C THR A 105 3.57 -10.27 14.39
N LEU A 106 4.16 -11.40 14.03
CA LEU A 106 4.64 -12.39 14.97
C LEU A 106 6.08 -12.08 15.37
N ASN A 107 6.30 -11.84 16.66
CA ASN A 107 7.63 -11.72 17.24
C ASN A 107 7.87 -12.90 18.18
N ALA A 108 9.00 -13.58 18.01
CA ALA A 108 9.42 -14.71 18.81
C ALA A 108 10.86 -14.50 19.30
N ASP A 109 11.03 -14.43 20.62
CA ASP A 109 12.33 -14.34 21.30
C ASP A 109 12.61 -15.69 21.95
N THR A 110 13.48 -16.49 21.32
CA THR A 110 13.81 -17.83 21.82
C THR A 110 14.77 -17.82 23.00
N GLU A 111 15.41 -16.69 23.31
CA GLU A 111 16.24 -16.56 24.52
C GLU A 111 15.34 -16.33 25.74
N LYS A 112 14.34 -15.46 25.61
CA LYS A 112 13.34 -15.21 26.65
C LYS A 112 12.24 -16.26 26.71
N GLY A 113 12.09 -17.06 25.66
CA GLY A 113 11.04 -18.08 25.57
C GLY A 113 9.64 -17.48 25.47
N VAL A 114 9.51 -16.34 24.76
CA VAL A 114 8.23 -15.65 24.59
C VAL A 114 7.88 -15.43 23.13
N ILE A 115 6.58 -15.45 22.85
CA ILE A 115 5.99 -15.09 21.56
C ILE A 115 4.93 -14.02 21.76
N SER A 116 4.85 -13.07 20.83
CA SER A 116 3.81 -12.05 20.83
C SER A 116 3.26 -11.79 19.44
N VAL A 117 1.94 -11.66 19.36
CA VAL A 117 1.22 -11.16 18.18
C VAL A 117 0.28 -10.04 18.65
N PRO A 118 0.77 -8.79 18.70
CA PRO A 118 0.04 -7.68 19.32
C PRO A 118 -1.34 -7.45 18.70
N GLU A 119 -1.48 -7.62 17.39
CA GLU A 119 -2.74 -7.39 16.66
C GLU A 119 -3.83 -8.43 16.98
N LEU A 120 -3.46 -9.50 17.69
CA LEU A 120 -4.37 -10.52 18.22
C LEU A 120 -4.36 -10.56 19.76
N GLY A 121 -3.61 -9.67 20.43
CA GLY A 121 -3.46 -9.68 21.88
C GLY A 121 -2.74 -10.92 22.44
N ILE A 122 -1.99 -11.65 21.61
CA ILE A 122 -1.31 -12.89 22.01
C ILE A 122 0.04 -12.53 22.65
N TYR A 123 0.27 -13.05 23.85
CA TYR A 123 1.53 -12.94 24.61
C TYR A 123 1.75 -14.23 25.41
N ASP A 124 2.39 -15.21 24.77
CA ASP A 124 2.48 -16.58 25.29
C ASP A 124 3.93 -17.03 25.50
N GLN A 125 4.07 -18.15 26.20
CA GLN A 125 5.33 -18.86 26.27
C GLN A 125 5.60 -19.63 24.97
N LEU A 126 6.85 -19.60 24.56
CA LEU A 126 7.33 -20.21 23.32
C LEU A 126 7.96 -21.58 23.62
N PRO A 127 7.63 -22.63 22.83
CA PRO A 127 8.21 -23.95 23.04
C PRO A 127 9.72 -23.96 22.75
N SER A 128 10.47 -24.78 23.49
CA SER A 128 11.95 -24.81 23.44
C SER A 128 12.55 -25.11 22.07
N ASN A 129 11.80 -25.73 21.16
CA ASN A 129 12.24 -26.09 19.81
C ASN A 129 11.64 -25.17 18.72
N TYR A 130 11.23 -23.94 19.07
CA TYR A 130 10.69 -22.99 18.11
C TYR A 130 11.75 -22.51 17.13
N ASN A 131 11.37 -22.35 15.88
CA ASN A 131 12.25 -21.94 14.80
C ASN A 131 11.48 -21.12 13.76
N LEU A 132 12.19 -20.69 12.73
CA LEU A 132 11.63 -19.85 11.69
C LEU A 132 10.47 -20.54 10.95
N ASP A 133 10.60 -21.83 10.61
CA ASP A 133 9.54 -22.57 9.92
C ASP A 133 8.25 -22.66 10.73
N LYS A 134 8.35 -22.88 12.05
CA LYS A 134 7.20 -22.85 12.95
C LYS A 134 6.58 -21.45 13.03
N ALA A 135 7.41 -20.41 13.05
CA ALA A 135 6.94 -19.03 13.01
C ALA A 135 6.16 -18.72 11.73
N ARG A 136 6.63 -19.19 10.56
CA ARG A 136 5.93 -19.05 9.28
C ARG A 136 4.55 -19.71 9.31
N ILE A 137 4.50 -20.98 9.74
CA ILE A 137 3.25 -21.75 9.81
C ILE A 137 2.28 -21.06 10.78
N GLN A 138 2.75 -20.70 11.97
CA GLN A 138 1.91 -20.06 12.98
C GLN A 138 1.39 -18.69 12.52
N ALA A 139 2.24 -17.82 11.96
CA ALA A 139 1.82 -16.52 11.46
C ALA A 139 0.77 -16.66 10.34
N THR A 140 0.97 -17.62 9.43
CA THR A 140 0.04 -17.91 8.33
C THR A 140 -1.33 -18.36 8.84
N GLU A 141 -1.37 -19.23 9.84
CA GLU A 141 -2.65 -19.69 10.41
C GLU A 141 -3.34 -18.60 11.22
N LEU A 142 -2.58 -17.80 11.98
CA LEU A 142 -3.12 -16.67 12.75
C LEU A 142 -3.73 -15.58 11.85
N VAL A 143 -3.06 -15.22 10.74
CA VAL A 143 -3.61 -14.21 9.82
C VAL A 143 -4.89 -14.71 9.13
N LYS A 144 -4.94 -16.00 8.77
CA LYS A 144 -6.15 -16.63 8.22
C LYS A 144 -7.29 -16.68 9.24
N GLN A 145 -6.98 -16.97 10.50
CA GLN A 145 -7.98 -16.95 11.57
C GLN A 145 -8.57 -15.54 11.73
N LYS A 146 -7.70 -14.53 11.87
CA LYS A 146 -8.11 -13.13 11.97
C LYS A 146 -8.99 -12.70 10.80
N ALA A 147 -8.64 -13.10 9.58
CA ALA A 147 -9.42 -12.80 8.39
C ALA A 147 -10.83 -13.41 8.44
N ARG A 148 -10.97 -14.65 8.92
CA ARG A 148 -12.28 -15.30 9.13
C ARG A 148 -13.12 -14.57 10.18
N GLU A 149 -12.50 -14.12 11.27
CA GLU A 149 -13.16 -13.33 12.32
C GLU A 149 -13.67 -11.98 11.78
N LEU A 150 -12.99 -11.41 10.78
CA LEU A 150 -13.41 -10.21 10.05
C LEU A 150 -14.44 -10.48 8.94
N GLY A 151 -14.87 -11.73 8.75
CA GLY A 151 -15.89 -12.10 7.77
C GLY A 151 -15.38 -12.48 6.38
N ALA A 152 -14.08 -12.71 6.20
CA ALA A 152 -13.54 -13.23 4.94
C ALA A 152 -14.00 -14.67 4.69
N LEU A 153 -14.38 -15.00 3.45
CA LEU A 153 -14.69 -16.37 3.05
C LEU A 153 -13.41 -17.19 2.87
N ASN A 154 -13.41 -18.48 3.23
CA ASN A 154 -12.21 -19.33 3.17
C ASN A 154 -11.53 -19.35 1.79
N GLU A 155 -12.32 -19.28 0.73
CA GLU A 155 -11.88 -19.29 -0.67
C GLU A 155 -11.16 -17.99 -1.07
N GLU A 156 -11.40 -16.89 -0.34
CA GLU A 156 -10.84 -15.57 -0.62
C GLU A 156 -9.53 -15.32 0.10
N ILE A 157 -9.24 -16.08 1.16
CA ILE A 157 -8.09 -15.90 2.04
C ILE A 157 -6.83 -16.53 1.42
N GLU A 158 -6.06 -15.70 0.72
CA GLU A 158 -4.70 -16.03 0.29
C GLU A 158 -3.71 -15.36 1.24
N ALA A 159 -3.09 -16.13 2.14
CA ALA A 159 -2.11 -15.60 3.08
C ALA A 159 -0.71 -15.55 2.46
N GLU A 160 0.03 -14.47 2.69
CA GLU A 160 1.42 -14.32 2.27
C GLU A 160 2.28 -13.73 3.38
N ILE A 161 3.57 -14.08 3.38
CA ILE A 161 4.57 -13.47 4.26
C ILE A 161 5.21 -12.32 3.51
N THR A 162 5.07 -11.09 4.02
CA THR A 162 5.60 -9.88 3.39
C THR A 162 7.00 -9.54 3.88
N GLU A 163 7.29 -9.88 5.14
CA GLU A 163 8.59 -9.63 5.76
C GLU A 163 8.96 -10.82 6.64
N GLU A 164 10.23 -11.19 6.59
CA GLU A 164 10.79 -12.25 7.40
C GLU A 164 12.21 -11.88 7.84
N SER A 165 12.49 -12.06 9.13
CA SER A 165 13.83 -11.93 9.67
C SER A 165 14.09 -12.89 10.82
N CYS A 166 15.34 -13.33 10.92
CA CYS A 166 15.81 -14.24 11.95
C CYS A 166 17.23 -13.84 12.34
N PHE A 167 17.38 -13.18 13.48
CA PHE A 167 18.66 -12.70 13.97
C PHE A 167 19.13 -13.56 15.14
N SER A 168 20.39 -13.98 15.10
CA SER A 168 21.01 -14.69 16.22
C SER A 168 21.35 -13.70 17.33
N MET A 169 20.94 -14.01 18.55
CA MET A 169 21.31 -13.25 19.74
C MET A 169 22.65 -13.75 20.26
N VAL A 170 23.64 -12.86 20.32
CA VAL A 170 25.01 -13.17 20.77
C VAL A 170 25.28 -12.45 22.09
N ARG A 171 25.74 -13.19 23.09
CA ARG A 171 26.17 -12.63 24.39
C ARG A 171 27.46 -13.27 24.84
N GLY A 172 28.50 -12.46 25.06
CA GLY A 172 29.83 -12.95 25.44
C GLY A 172 30.46 -13.87 24.40
N PHE A 173 30.28 -13.58 23.11
CA PHE A 173 30.77 -14.38 21.97
C PHE A 173 30.08 -15.75 21.76
N TYR A 174 29.00 -16.04 22.48
CA TYR A 174 28.18 -17.25 22.27
C TYR A 174 26.76 -16.90 21.82
N THR A 175 26.23 -17.66 20.86
CA THR A 175 24.82 -17.57 20.47
C THR A 175 23.93 -18.12 21.57
N ARG A 176 23.01 -17.32 22.10
CA ARG A 176 22.08 -17.67 23.19
C ARG A 176 20.67 -17.97 22.73
N GLY A 177 20.25 -17.40 21.61
CA GLY A 177 18.90 -17.57 21.08
C GLY A 177 18.75 -16.88 19.73
N LYS A 178 17.51 -16.72 19.29
CA LYS A 178 17.15 -16.06 18.04
C LYS A 178 15.98 -15.12 18.30
N ASN A 179 16.03 -13.95 17.65
CA ASN A 179 14.89 -13.09 17.47
C ASN A 179 14.31 -13.35 16.08
N ILE A 180 13.11 -13.89 16.04
CA ILE A 180 12.37 -14.19 14.82
C ILE A 180 11.24 -13.17 14.70
N ARG A 181 11.12 -12.53 13.54
CA ARG A 181 10.00 -11.65 13.21
C ARG A 181 9.43 -12.05 11.86
N ILE A 182 8.13 -12.29 11.83
CA ILE A 182 7.34 -12.57 10.62
C ILE A 182 6.22 -11.54 10.54
N LYS A 183 6.10 -10.85 9.41
CA LYS A 183 4.88 -10.14 9.04
C LYS A 183 4.12 -10.97 8.01
N ALA A 184 2.88 -11.29 8.32
CA ALA A 184 1.98 -12.02 7.42
C ALA A 184 0.73 -11.18 7.17
N GLN A 185 0.21 -11.26 5.94
CA GLN A 185 -1.01 -10.58 5.54
C GLN A 185 -1.93 -11.49 4.71
N VAL A 186 -3.21 -11.14 4.64
CA VAL A 186 -4.06 -11.60 3.54
C VAL A 186 -3.77 -10.72 2.32
N LYS A 187 -3.40 -11.37 1.23
CA LYS A 187 -3.02 -10.72 -0.02
C LYS A 187 -4.14 -9.80 -0.50
N PRO A 188 -3.85 -8.50 -0.71
CA PRO A 188 -4.82 -7.57 -1.26
C PRO A 188 -5.31 -8.01 -2.63
N GLY A 189 -6.58 -7.72 -2.93
CA GLY A 189 -7.17 -8.05 -4.20
C GLY A 189 -8.64 -7.64 -4.29
N LEU A 190 -9.29 -8.07 -5.36
CA LEU A 190 -10.72 -7.86 -5.58
C LEU A 190 -11.48 -9.19 -5.45
N ILE A 191 -12.68 -9.14 -4.88
CA ILE A 191 -13.60 -10.30 -4.80
C ILE A 191 -14.26 -10.61 -6.15
N TYR A 192 -14.28 -9.62 -7.07
CA TYR A 192 -14.87 -9.75 -8.39
C TYR A 192 -14.14 -8.84 -9.40
N ARG A 193 -14.08 -9.25 -10.67
CA ARG A 193 -13.61 -8.41 -11.78
C ARG A 193 -14.79 -8.00 -12.64
N LEU A 194 -14.98 -6.69 -12.77
CA LEU A 194 -15.95 -6.06 -13.68
C LEU A 194 -15.54 -6.22 -15.14
#